data_AF-A0AAV4IQM8-F1
#
_entry.id   AF-A0AAV4IQM8-F1
#
_cell.length_a   1.000
_cell.length_b   1.000
_cell.length_c   1.000
_cell.angle_alpha   90.00
_cell.angle_beta   90.00
_cell.angle_gamma   90.00
#
_symmetry.space_group_name_H-M   'P 1'
#
loop_
_entity.id
_entity.type
_entity.pdbx_description
1 polymer ?
#
loop_
_entity_poly.entity_id
_entity_poly.type
_entity_poly.pdbx_seq_one_letter_code
_entity_poly.pdbx_strand_id
1 'polypeptide(L)'
;MALRRKAKQDPSRYKSIDKEIKKMCNEAKEEWINGQCKEIEDCKKADNAYMHQKINDIASKKRTAQGGCIKSKHGKILMETSDILERWSEYIQELFDDERGQQPETQKPIEGPPILKAEVEKTINDMKNGKAAGPDQIPIELLQALGNWSIDQLTKLPNRIYDTGNIPKDMLISIFITLQKKPGATECENHKTISLISHTLKLLLRILLTRI
;
A
#
# COMPACT_ATOMS: atom_id res chain seq x y z
N MET A 1 -23.77 5.46 -37.73
CA MET A 1 -22.50 5.00 -38.37
C MET A 1 -22.64 4.64 -39.86
N ALA A 2 -23.64 3.85 -40.28
CA ALA A 2 -23.81 3.43 -41.69
C ALA A 2 -24.07 4.60 -42.68
N LEU A 3 -24.82 5.62 -42.26
CA LEU A 3 -25.12 6.81 -43.07
C LEU A 3 -23.87 7.68 -43.36
N ARG A 4 -22.97 7.81 -42.37
CA ARG A 4 -21.70 8.54 -42.50
C ARG A 4 -20.75 7.90 -43.52
N ARG A 5 -20.75 6.57 -43.64
CA ARG A 5 -19.94 5.84 -44.63
C ARG A 5 -20.48 6.01 -46.06
N LYS A 6 -21.80 6.11 -46.24
CA LYS A 6 -22.45 6.31 -47.54
C LYS A 6 -22.36 7.76 -48.06
N ALA A 7 -22.28 8.76 -47.18
CA ALA A 7 -22.20 10.17 -47.55
C ALA A 7 -20.79 10.69 -47.89
N LYS A 8 -19.78 9.80 -47.98
CA LYS A 8 -18.36 10.18 -48.15
C LYS A 8 -18.05 10.91 -49.47
N GLN A 9 -18.93 10.77 -50.48
CA GLN A 9 -18.80 11.37 -51.81
C GLN A 9 -19.31 12.83 -51.87
N ASP A 10 -20.12 13.27 -50.91
CA ASP A 10 -20.65 14.64 -50.82
C ASP A 10 -20.11 15.34 -49.55
N PRO A 11 -19.18 16.30 -49.69
CA PRO A 11 -18.54 16.97 -48.55
C PRO A 11 -19.51 17.73 -47.64
N SER A 12 -20.58 18.30 -48.18
CA SER A 12 -21.56 19.09 -47.43
C SER A 12 -22.47 18.18 -46.62
N ARG A 13 -22.95 17.11 -47.24
CA ARG A 13 -23.80 16.10 -46.58
C ARG A 13 -23.05 15.31 -45.51
N TYR A 14 -21.78 14.99 -45.76
CA TYR A 14 -20.92 14.36 -44.75
C TYR A 14 -20.74 15.22 -43.51
N LYS A 15 -20.44 16.53 -43.68
CA LYS A 15 -20.26 17.47 -42.55
C LYS A 15 -21.53 17.61 -41.70
N SER A 16 -22.70 17.66 -42.35
CA SER A 16 -23.98 17.74 -41.62
C SER A 16 -24.22 16.50 -40.75
N ILE A 17 -24.04 15.30 -41.33
CA ILE A 17 -24.21 14.03 -40.61
C ILE A 17 -23.16 13.85 -39.49
N ASP A 18 -21.90 14.27 -39.72
CA ASP A 18 -20.86 14.21 -38.68
C ASP A 18 -21.16 15.16 -37.51
N LYS A 19 -21.67 16.36 -37.79
CA LYS A 19 -22.10 17.32 -36.77
C LYS A 19 -23.26 16.77 -35.95
N GLU A 20 -24.24 16.16 -36.59
CA GLU A 20 -25.39 15.55 -35.93
C GLU A 20 -24.97 14.35 -35.05
N ILE A 21 -24.11 13.47 -35.56
CA ILE A 21 -23.56 12.35 -34.77
C ILE A 21 -22.79 12.87 -33.56
N LYS A 22 -21.93 13.89 -33.73
CA LYS A 22 -21.19 14.49 -32.61
C LYS A 22 -22.12 15.12 -31.58
N LYS A 23 -23.18 15.79 -32.04
CA LYS A 23 -24.21 16.36 -31.17
C LYS A 23 -24.87 15.27 -30.34
N MET A 24 -25.38 14.21 -30.97
CA MET A 24 -25.99 13.08 -30.26
C MET A 24 -25.01 12.39 -29.29
N CYS A 25 -23.75 12.22 -29.67
CA CYS A 25 -22.73 11.67 -28.79
C CYS A 25 -22.47 12.56 -27.57
N ASN A 26 -22.46 13.88 -27.76
CA ASN A 26 -22.29 14.83 -26.66
C ASN A 26 -23.52 14.83 -25.74
N GLU A 27 -24.73 14.84 -26.30
CA GLU A 27 -25.99 14.76 -25.54
C GLU A 27 -26.04 13.48 -24.70
N ALA A 28 -25.77 12.32 -25.31
CA ALA A 28 -25.74 11.04 -24.58
C ALA A 28 -24.66 11.00 -23.50
N LYS A 29 -23.50 11.63 -23.74
CA LYS A 29 -22.43 11.75 -22.74
C LYS A 29 -22.87 12.65 -21.58
N GLU A 30 -23.46 13.80 -21.86
CA GLU A 30 -23.95 14.72 -20.82
C GLU A 30 -25.07 14.09 -20.00
N GLU A 31 -26.02 13.40 -20.65
CA GLU A 31 -27.09 12.68 -19.98
C GLU A 31 -26.55 11.59 -19.04
N TRP A 32 -25.54 10.83 -19.50
CA TRP A 32 -24.87 9.85 -18.67
C TRP A 32 -24.16 10.49 -17.47
N ILE A 33 -23.38 11.57 -17.67
CA ILE A 33 -22.68 12.29 -16.60
C ILE A 33 -23.69 12.84 -15.58
N ASN A 34 -24.76 13.48 -16.04
CA ASN A 34 -25.79 14.05 -15.18
C ASN A 34 -26.50 12.97 -14.36
N GLY A 35 -26.80 11.82 -14.97
CA GLY A 35 -27.35 10.66 -14.26
C GLY A 35 -26.43 10.17 -13.15
N GLN A 36 -25.13 10.04 -13.43
CA GLN A 36 -24.14 9.64 -12.43
C GLN A 36 -24.01 10.67 -11.29
N CYS A 37 -24.01 11.97 -11.58
CA CYS A 37 -23.96 13.04 -10.58
C CYS A 37 -25.17 12.98 -9.64
N LYS A 38 -26.38 12.79 -10.18
CA LYS A 38 -27.61 12.68 -9.39
C LYS A 38 -27.56 11.48 -8.44
N GLU A 39 -27.08 10.35 -8.93
CA GLU A 39 -26.94 9.15 -8.11
C GLU A 39 -25.92 9.32 -6.97
N ILE A 40 -24.83 10.08 -7.20
CA ILE A 40 -23.87 10.46 -6.17
C ILE A 40 -24.50 11.38 -5.11
N GLU A 41 -25.27 12.37 -5.55
CA GLU A 41 -25.99 13.30 -4.65
C GLU A 41 -27.01 12.57 -3.77
N ASP A 42 -27.69 11.56 -4.31
CA ASP A 42 -28.62 10.71 -3.55
C ASP A 42 -27.87 9.82 -2.55
N CYS A 43 -26.71 9.26 -2.94
CA CYS A 43 -25.86 8.44 -2.05
C CYS A 43 -25.27 9.23 -0.87
N LYS A 44 -25.09 10.55 -1.01
CA LYS A 44 -24.62 11.45 0.07
C LYS A 44 -25.48 11.38 1.34
N LYS A 45 -26.75 10.95 1.22
CA LYS A 45 -27.69 10.85 2.35
C LYS A 45 -27.67 9.50 3.07
N ALA A 46 -27.04 8.46 2.49
CA ALA A 46 -27.16 7.08 2.96
C ALA A 46 -25.82 6.40 3.26
N ASP A 47 -24.80 6.59 2.42
CA ASP A 47 -23.51 5.89 2.56
C ASP A 47 -22.34 6.70 1.95
N ASN A 48 -21.49 7.23 2.83
CA ASN A 48 -20.30 7.99 2.44
C ASN A 48 -19.25 7.13 1.70
N ALA A 49 -19.10 5.85 2.03
CA ALA A 49 -18.07 4.99 1.44
C ALA A 49 -18.38 4.66 -0.03
N TYR A 50 -19.63 4.28 -0.31
CA TYR A 50 -20.11 4.02 -1.66
C TYR A 50 -20.06 5.28 -2.55
N MET A 51 -20.45 6.43 -1.99
CA MET A 51 -20.32 7.73 -2.66
C MET A 51 -18.85 8.00 -3.09
N HIS A 52 -17.89 7.82 -2.19
CA HIS A 52 -16.46 8.03 -2.50
C HIS A 52 -15.93 7.06 -3.56
N GLN A 53 -16.36 5.79 -3.52
CA GLN A 53 -16.00 4.82 -4.55
C GLN A 53 -16.48 5.26 -5.94
N LYS A 54 -17.74 5.69 -6.04
CA LYS A 54 -18.35 6.12 -7.31
C LYS A 54 -17.74 7.41 -7.85
N ILE A 55 -17.43 8.37 -6.97
CA ILE A 55 -16.65 9.56 -7.33
C ILE A 55 -15.30 9.14 -7.91
N ASN A 56 -14.60 8.19 -7.28
CA ASN A 56 -13.32 7.71 -7.79
C ASN A 56 -13.47 6.99 -9.14
N ASP A 57 -14.53 6.22 -9.37
CA ASP A 57 -14.74 5.51 -10.64
C ASP A 57 -14.97 6.48 -11.82
N ILE A 58 -15.74 7.55 -11.60
CA ILE A 58 -16.02 8.58 -12.62
C ILE A 58 -14.81 9.51 -12.80
N ALA A 59 -14.19 9.92 -11.69
CA ALA A 59 -13.06 10.83 -11.70
C ALA A 59 -11.74 10.14 -12.06
N SER A 60 -11.70 8.81 -12.13
CA SER A 60 -10.49 8.04 -12.39
C SER A 60 -9.87 8.42 -13.73
N LYS A 61 -8.94 9.38 -13.65
CA LYS A 61 -7.68 9.31 -14.39
C LYS A 61 -7.17 7.89 -14.15
N LYS A 62 -7.23 7.04 -15.18
CA LYS A 62 -6.63 5.70 -15.18
C LYS A 62 -5.34 5.79 -14.37
N ARG A 63 -5.21 5.03 -13.27
CA ARG A 63 -3.93 4.92 -12.59
C ARG A 63 -2.95 4.51 -13.66
N THR A 64 -2.08 5.43 -14.05
CA THR A 64 -1.09 5.19 -15.07
C THR A 64 -0.33 3.97 -14.59
N ALA A 65 -0.24 2.95 -15.44
CA ALA A 65 0.51 1.75 -15.13
C ALA A 65 1.85 2.16 -14.51
N GLN A 66 2.19 1.56 -13.36
CA GLN A 66 3.45 1.77 -12.67
C GLN A 66 4.61 1.19 -13.49
N GLY A 67 4.87 1.77 -14.67
CA GLY A 67 6.16 1.67 -15.36
C GLY A 67 6.93 2.94 -15.06
N GLY A 68 7.25 3.16 -13.79
CA GLY A 68 7.99 4.34 -13.36
C GLY A 68 9.47 4.15 -13.67
N CYS A 69 10.02 4.98 -14.54
CA CYS A 69 11.46 5.04 -14.68
C CYS A 69 12.06 5.65 -13.41
N ILE A 70 13.20 5.12 -12.96
CA ILE A 70 13.93 5.61 -11.78
C ILE A 70 15.31 6.06 -12.23
N LYS A 71 15.83 7.14 -11.65
CA LYS A 71 17.19 7.57 -11.90
C LYS A 71 18.19 6.80 -11.03
N SER A 72 19.25 6.35 -11.68
CA SER A 72 20.46 5.89 -11.01
C SER A 72 21.11 7.00 -10.18
N LYS A 73 22.04 6.64 -9.30
CA LYS A 73 22.83 7.59 -8.50
C LYS A 73 23.60 8.61 -9.36
N HIS A 74 23.93 8.25 -10.60
CA HIS A 74 24.62 9.10 -11.57
C HIS A 74 23.67 9.86 -12.52
N GLY A 75 22.36 9.86 -12.25
CA GLY A 75 21.37 10.60 -13.02
C GLY A 75 20.91 9.94 -14.33
N LYS A 76 21.44 8.76 -14.70
CA LYS A 76 20.95 7.95 -15.82
C LYS A 76 19.54 7.40 -15.50
N ILE A 77 18.62 7.50 -16.46
CA ILE A 77 17.26 6.95 -16.33
C ILE A 77 17.30 5.43 -16.55
N LEU A 78 16.79 4.69 -15.58
CA LEU A 78 16.61 3.25 -15.58
C LEU A 78 15.15 2.93 -15.90
N MET A 79 14.95 1.98 -16.81
CA MET A 79 13.62 1.51 -17.22
C MET A 79 13.45 0.00 -17.05
N GLU A 80 14.56 -0.74 -16.96
CA GLU A 80 14.54 -2.19 -16.77
C GLU A 80 14.22 -2.54 -15.31
N THR A 81 13.43 -3.61 -15.11
CA THR A 81 12.92 -3.94 -13.78
C THR A 81 14.06 -4.35 -12.83
N SER A 82 15.06 -5.08 -13.32
CA SER A 82 16.25 -5.46 -12.55
C SER A 82 17.02 -4.25 -12.04
N ASP A 83 17.31 -3.31 -12.94
CA ASP A 83 18.12 -2.12 -12.64
C ASP A 83 17.38 -1.21 -11.65
N ILE A 84 16.06 -1.10 -11.80
CA ILE A 84 15.21 -0.35 -10.86
C ILE A 84 15.24 -1.00 -9.48
N LEU A 85 15.13 -2.33 -9.39
CA LEU A 85 15.18 -3.05 -8.12
C LEU A 85 16.55 -2.95 -7.45
N GLU A 86 17.63 -3.06 -8.22
CA GLU A 86 19.01 -2.86 -7.73
C GLU A 86 19.17 -1.44 -7.18
N ARG A 87 18.72 -0.42 -7.94
CA ARG A 87 18.74 0.97 -7.49
C ARG A 87 17.94 1.22 -6.21
N TRP A 88 16.81 0.53 -6.04
CA TRP A 88 16.04 0.57 -4.79
C TRP A 88 16.75 -0.13 -3.64
N SER A 89 17.39 -1.26 -3.90
CA SER A 89 18.19 -1.98 -2.90
C SER A 89 19.32 -1.10 -2.38
N GLU A 90 20.10 -0.48 -3.27
CA GLU A 90 21.15 0.48 -2.91
C GLU A 90 20.59 1.63 -2.05
N TYR A 91 19.50 2.26 -2.49
CA TYR A 91 18.90 3.39 -1.77
C TYR A 91 18.45 3.00 -0.36
N ILE A 92 17.80 1.84 -0.22
CA ILE A 92 17.27 1.38 1.07
C ILE A 92 18.41 0.99 2.00
N GLN A 93 19.46 0.35 1.48
CA GLN A 93 20.65 0.03 2.26
C GLN A 93 21.30 1.30 2.80
N GLU A 94 21.56 2.30 1.95
CA GLU A 94 22.11 3.60 2.38
C GLU A 94 21.19 4.32 3.38
N LEU A 95 19.86 4.24 3.20
CA LEU A 95 18.89 4.93 4.05
C LEU A 95 18.80 4.33 5.46
N PHE A 96 18.97 3.02 5.60
CA PHE A 96 18.87 2.29 6.86
C PHE A 96 20.22 1.82 7.39
N ASP A 97 21.33 2.29 6.79
CA ASP A 97 22.66 1.99 7.30
C ASP A 97 22.83 2.56 8.71
N ASP A 98 23.45 1.79 9.59
CA ASP A 98 23.59 2.14 10.99
C ASP A 98 25.03 2.60 11.29
N GLU A 99 25.26 3.91 11.19
CA GLU A 99 26.55 4.53 11.46
C GLU A 99 26.90 4.63 12.95
N ARG A 100 26.04 4.15 13.88
CA ARG A 100 26.23 4.29 15.34
C ARG A 100 27.40 3.47 15.90
N GLY A 101 28.09 2.70 15.05
CA GLY A 101 29.31 1.99 15.40
C GLY A 101 29.06 0.71 16.21
N GLN A 102 29.84 0.52 17.28
CA GLN A 102 29.81 -0.72 18.06
C GLN A 102 28.51 -0.82 18.86
N GLN A 103 27.83 -1.97 18.79
CA GLN A 103 26.65 -2.22 19.60
C GLN A 103 26.98 -2.00 21.08
N PRO A 104 26.07 -1.35 21.86
CA PRO A 104 26.32 -1.14 23.27
C PRO A 104 26.60 -2.48 23.95
N GLU A 105 27.66 -2.54 24.74
CA GLU A 105 27.92 -3.71 25.58
C GLU A 105 26.72 -3.91 26.50
N THR A 106 25.95 -4.96 26.23
CA THR A 106 24.89 -5.38 27.13
C THR A 106 25.54 -5.82 28.43
N GLN A 107 25.44 -4.99 29.47
CA GLN A 107 25.74 -5.42 30.83
C GLN A 107 24.91 -6.66 31.16
N LYS A 108 25.40 -7.47 32.12
CA LYS A 108 24.76 -8.73 32.57
C LYS A 108 23.23 -8.63 32.55
N PRO A 109 22.50 -9.68 32.12
CA PRO A 109 21.07 -9.59 31.93
C PRO A 109 20.43 -9.13 33.23
N ILE A 110 19.88 -7.92 33.24
CA ILE A 110 18.86 -7.56 34.21
C ILE A 110 17.67 -8.39 33.74
N GLU A 111 17.41 -9.48 34.46
CA GLU A 111 16.32 -10.39 34.15
C GLU A 111 15.00 -9.64 34.36
N GLY A 112 14.43 -9.15 33.25
CA GLY A 112 13.14 -8.46 33.27
C GLY A 112 11.99 -9.47 33.44
N PRO A 113 10.82 -9.01 33.90
CA PRO A 113 9.66 -9.89 34.05
C PRO A 113 9.27 -10.48 32.68
N PRO A 114 8.83 -11.75 32.63
CA PRO A 114 8.37 -12.35 31.38
C PRO A 114 7.18 -11.57 30.80
N ILE A 115 7.02 -11.63 29.48
CA ILE A 115 5.85 -11.13 28.76
C ILE A 115 4.62 -11.93 29.20
N LEU A 116 3.62 -11.22 29.72
CA LEU A 116 2.38 -11.79 30.23
C LEU A 116 1.39 -12.02 29.09
N LYS A 117 0.55 -13.06 29.24
CA LYS A 117 -0.55 -13.31 28.28
C LYS A 117 -1.48 -12.11 28.14
N ALA A 118 -1.75 -11.38 29.23
CA ALA A 118 -2.59 -10.19 29.21
C ALA A 118 -2.02 -9.06 28.34
N GLU A 119 -0.70 -8.92 28.27
CA GLU A 119 -0.06 -7.92 27.40
C GLU A 119 -0.19 -8.31 25.93
N VAL A 120 -0.03 -9.61 25.63
CA VAL A 120 -0.21 -10.16 24.29
C VAL A 120 -1.65 -10.01 23.84
N GLU A 121 -2.61 -10.44 24.67
CA GLU A 121 -4.04 -10.35 24.39
C GLU A 121 -4.47 -8.90 24.13
N LYS A 122 -4.08 -7.97 25.01
CA LYS A 122 -4.34 -6.54 24.82
C LYS A 122 -3.74 -6.06 23.49
N THR A 123 -2.49 -6.41 23.20
CA THR A 123 -1.81 -5.96 21.97
C THR A 123 -2.48 -6.50 20.71
N ILE A 124 -2.88 -7.77 20.69
CA ILE A 124 -3.59 -8.40 19.56
C ILE A 124 -4.93 -7.70 19.31
N ASN A 125 -5.67 -7.40 20.36
CA ASN A 125 -6.96 -6.72 20.28
C ASN A 125 -6.82 -5.24 19.86
N ASP A 126 -5.72 -4.60 20.24
CA ASP A 126 -5.41 -3.21 19.87
C ASP A 126 -4.84 -3.06 18.44
N MET A 127 -4.49 -4.16 17.78
CA MET A 127 -4.02 -4.13 16.39
C MET A 127 -5.20 -4.06 15.42
N LYS A 128 -5.12 -3.11 14.48
CA LYS A 128 -6.20 -2.83 13.53
C LYS A 128 -6.27 -3.90 12.44
N ASN A 129 -7.49 -4.24 12.05
CA ASN A 129 -7.79 -5.09 10.90
C ASN A 129 -7.61 -4.33 9.57
N GLY A 130 -7.60 -5.06 8.47
CA GLY A 130 -7.40 -4.59 7.10
C GLY A 130 -5.95 -4.16 6.82
N LYS A 131 -4.97 -4.68 7.58
CA LYS A 131 -3.55 -4.37 7.37
C LYS A 131 -2.88 -5.43 6.51
N ALA A 132 -2.05 -4.99 5.57
CA ALA A 132 -1.29 -5.89 4.72
C ALA A 132 -0.35 -6.78 5.56
N ALA A 133 -0.36 -8.08 5.25
CA ALA A 133 0.54 -9.04 5.85
C ALA A 133 2.01 -8.76 5.49
N GLY A 134 2.90 -9.26 6.34
CA GLY A 134 4.33 -9.25 6.05
C GLY A 134 4.69 -10.35 5.05
N PRO A 135 6.00 -10.65 4.88
CA PRO A 135 6.47 -11.71 4.00
C PRO A 135 5.95 -13.11 4.37
N ASP A 136 5.59 -13.31 5.63
CA ASP A 136 5.00 -14.55 6.16
C ASP A 136 3.55 -14.79 5.71
N GLN A 137 2.90 -13.77 5.12
CA GLN A 137 1.51 -13.80 4.71
C GLN A 137 0.53 -14.13 5.85
N ILE A 138 0.89 -13.82 7.09
CA ILE A 138 0.04 -14.00 8.26
C ILE A 138 -0.63 -12.65 8.59
N PRO A 139 -1.95 -12.50 8.33
CA PRO A 139 -2.69 -11.31 8.72
C PRO A 139 -3.03 -11.33 10.22
N ILE A 140 -3.30 -10.16 10.80
CA ILE A 140 -3.63 -10.05 12.23
C ILE A 140 -4.98 -10.71 12.55
N GLU A 141 -5.92 -10.69 11.61
CA GLU A 141 -7.24 -11.28 11.72
C GLU A 141 -7.16 -12.79 11.94
N LEU A 142 -6.18 -13.45 11.33
CA LEU A 142 -5.95 -14.88 11.57
C LEU A 142 -5.51 -15.11 13.02
N LEU A 143 -4.61 -14.27 13.54
CA LEU A 143 -4.15 -14.37 14.92
C LEU A 143 -5.29 -14.10 15.91
N GLN A 144 -6.15 -13.11 15.62
CA GLN A 144 -7.34 -12.83 16.42
C GLN A 144 -8.35 -14.00 16.39
N ALA A 145 -8.59 -14.58 15.21
CA ALA A 145 -9.54 -15.69 15.04
C ALA A 145 -9.11 -16.97 15.78
N LEU A 146 -7.81 -17.17 15.96
CA LEU A 146 -7.25 -18.32 16.70
C LEU A 146 -7.38 -18.19 18.23
N GLY A 147 -7.79 -17.01 18.74
CA GLY A 147 -8.12 -16.78 20.15
C GLY A 147 -7.02 -17.20 21.13
N ASN A 148 -7.39 -17.96 22.16
CA ASN A 148 -6.45 -18.36 23.21
C ASN A 148 -5.23 -19.14 22.68
N TRP A 149 -5.38 -19.89 21.59
CA TRP A 149 -4.27 -20.62 21.02
C TRP A 149 -3.18 -19.67 20.49
N SER A 150 -3.56 -18.60 19.78
CA SER A 150 -2.59 -17.64 19.29
C SER A 150 -1.94 -16.86 20.42
N ILE A 151 -2.71 -16.47 21.45
CA ILE A 151 -2.18 -15.80 22.65
C ILE A 151 -1.12 -16.68 23.31
N ASP A 152 -1.37 -17.98 23.45
CA ASP A 152 -0.42 -18.91 24.05
C ASP A 152 0.89 -19.03 23.24
N GLN A 153 0.79 -19.15 21.90
CA GLN A 153 1.97 -19.23 21.04
C GLN A 153 2.74 -17.90 21.00
N LEU A 154 2.01 -16.79 20.89
CA LEU A 154 2.55 -15.42 20.86
C LEU A 154 2.99 -14.91 22.22
N THR A 155 2.76 -15.66 23.30
CA THR A 155 3.41 -15.43 24.59
C THR A 155 4.72 -16.21 24.67
N LYS A 156 4.72 -17.48 24.24
CA LYS A 156 5.92 -18.33 24.27
C LYS A 156 7.03 -17.82 23.37
N LEU A 157 6.70 -17.37 22.15
CA LEU A 157 7.69 -16.94 21.17
C LEU A 157 8.44 -15.67 21.59
N PRO A 158 7.78 -14.54 21.93
CA PRO A 158 8.43 -13.35 22.49
C PRO A 158 9.27 -13.63 23.73
N ASN A 159 8.79 -14.44 24.68
CA ASN A 159 9.58 -14.80 25.86
C ASN A 159 10.85 -15.56 25.47
N ARG A 160 10.75 -16.54 24.55
CA ARG A 160 11.94 -17.24 24.05
C ARG A 160 12.92 -16.28 23.36
N ILE A 161 12.44 -15.30 22.61
CA ILE A 161 13.28 -14.26 21.99
C ILE A 161 13.95 -13.41 23.08
N TYR A 162 13.19 -13.04 24.11
CA TYR A 162 13.68 -12.26 25.25
C TYR A 162 14.78 -13.00 26.02
N ASP A 163 14.58 -14.29 26.32
CA ASP A 163 15.52 -15.13 27.05
C ASP A 163 16.81 -15.42 26.27
N THR A 164 16.69 -15.63 24.95
CA THR A 164 17.82 -16.02 24.09
C THR A 164 18.52 -14.83 23.44
N GLY A 165 17.89 -13.66 23.42
CA GLY A 165 18.32 -12.50 22.62
C GLY A 165 18.26 -12.71 21.11
N ASN A 166 17.75 -13.85 20.64
CA ASN A 166 17.79 -14.22 19.22
C ASN A 166 16.42 -14.09 18.56
N ILE A 167 16.29 -13.15 17.63
CA ILE A 167 15.10 -12.98 16.78
C ILE A 167 15.19 -13.94 15.58
N PRO A 168 14.13 -14.71 15.27
CA PRO A 168 14.10 -15.55 14.07
C PRO A 168 14.37 -14.75 12.79
N LYS A 169 15.22 -15.28 11.91
CA LYS A 169 15.61 -14.61 10.65
C LYS A 169 14.41 -14.21 9.80
N ASP A 170 13.40 -15.07 9.71
CA ASP A 170 12.20 -14.81 8.93
C ASP A 170 11.42 -13.57 9.42
N MET A 171 11.49 -13.27 10.72
CA MET A 171 10.87 -12.06 11.29
C MET A 171 11.66 -10.79 10.93
N LEU A 172 12.95 -10.91 10.61
CA LEU A 172 13.82 -9.80 10.21
C LEU A 172 13.69 -9.45 8.72
N ILE A 173 12.94 -10.25 7.94
CA ILE A 173 12.68 -9.98 6.54
C ILE A 173 11.50 -8.99 6.43
N SER A 174 11.61 -8.04 5.50
CA SER A 174 10.54 -7.10 5.20
C SER A 174 10.41 -6.88 3.70
N ILE A 175 9.17 -6.65 3.23
CA ILE A 175 8.91 -6.24 1.85
C ILE A 175 8.78 -4.73 1.82
N PHE A 176 9.56 -4.08 0.96
CA PHE A 176 9.48 -2.63 0.78
C PHE A 176 8.58 -2.28 -0.42
N ILE A 177 7.60 -1.42 -0.17
CA ILE A 177 6.71 -0.85 -1.18
C ILE A 177 7.00 0.64 -1.30
N THR A 178 7.23 1.11 -2.52
CA THR A 178 7.54 2.51 -2.80
C THR A 178 6.32 3.22 -3.40
N LEU A 179 5.91 4.32 -2.77
CA LEU A 179 4.81 5.16 -3.23
C LEU A 179 5.32 6.52 -3.70
N GLN A 180 4.95 6.96 -4.89
CA GLN A 180 5.32 8.29 -5.37
C GLN A 180 4.72 9.38 -4.48
N LYS A 181 5.55 10.30 -3.96
CA LYS A 181 5.07 11.48 -3.22
C LYS A 181 4.43 12.51 -4.16
N LYS A 182 4.92 12.56 -5.41
CA LYS A 182 4.46 13.47 -6.46
C LYS A 182 4.32 12.73 -7.80
N PRO A 183 3.39 13.13 -8.69
CA PRO A 183 3.23 12.51 -9.99
C PRO A 183 4.53 12.57 -10.81
N GLY A 184 4.90 11.46 -11.44
CA GLY A 184 6.10 11.40 -12.29
C GLY A 184 7.41 11.46 -11.51
N ALA A 185 7.43 11.07 -10.23
CA ALA A 185 8.66 10.97 -9.46
C ALA A 185 9.61 9.93 -10.08
N THR A 186 10.84 10.37 -10.37
CA THR A 186 11.92 9.54 -10.93
C THR A 186 13.09 9.37 -9.97
N GLU A 187 13.25 10.23 -8.97
CA GLU A 187 14.27 10.07 -7.92
C GLU A 187 13.72 9.21 -6.77
N CYS A 188 14.56 8.36 -6.17
CA CYS A 188 14.17 7.49 -5.04
C CYS A 188 13.65 8.29 -3.84
N GLU A 189 14.30 9.41 -3.48
CA GLU A 189 13.90 10.32 -2.39
C GLU A 189 12.48 10.90 -2.53
N ASN A 190 12.00 11.01 -3.77
CA ASN A 190 10.66 11.51 -4.10
C ASN A 190 9.58 10.43 -3.95
N HIS A 191 9.94 9.27 -3.40
CA HIS A 191 9.03 8.22 -3.00
C HIS A 191 9.01 8.09 -1.48
N LYS A 192 7.89 7.58 -0.98
CA LYS A 192 7.72 7.13 0.39
C LYS A 192 7.87 5.62 0.41
N THR A 193 8.85 5.13 1.15
CA THR A 193 9.05 3.71 1.36
C THR A 193 8.19 3.23 2.53
N ILE A 194 7.44 2.15 2.33
CA ILE A 194 6.65 1.47 3.35
C ILE A 194 7.24 0.08 3.52
N SER A 195 7.68 -0.25 4.73
CA SER A 195 8.12 -1.61 5.07
C SER A 195 6.93 -2.44 5.57
N LEU A 196 6.71 -3.57 4.93
CA LEU A 196 5.79 -4.61 5.39
C LEU A 196 6.61 -5.66 6.15
N ILE A 197 6.53 -5.60 7.48
CA ILE A 197 7.07 -6.62 8.39
C ILE A 197 5.96 -7.54 8.90
N SER A 198 6.37 -8.73 9.37
CA SER A 198 5.50 -9.71 10.04
C SER A 198 4.67 -9.05 11.15
N HIS A 199 3.40 -9.45 11.26
CA HIS A 199 2.53 -9.00 12.36
C HIS A 199 3.04 -9.46 13.73
N THR A 200 3.68 -10.63 13.79
CA THR A 200 4.29 -11.14 15.02
C THR A 200 5.44 -10.26 15.50
N LEU A 201 6.27 -9.75 14.58
CA LEU A 201 7.33 -8.81 14.94
C LEU A 201 6.74 -7.46 15.38
N LYS A 202 5.74 -6.93 14.65
CA LYS A 202 5.02 -5.70 15.07
C LYS A 202 4.45 -5.83 16.48
N LEU A 203 3.87 -6.98 16.80
CA LEU A 203 3.32 -7.28 18.12
C LEU A 203 4.41 -7.25 19.19
N LEU A 204 5.52 -7.95 18.98
CA LEU A 204 6.66 -7.94 19.90
C LEU A 204 7.15 -6.51 20.15
N LEU A 205 7.40 -5.74 19.09
CA LEU A 205 7.85 -4.36 19.19
C LEU A 205 6.85 -3.48 19.96
N ARG A 206 5.54 -3.67 19.75
CA ARG A 206 4.50 -2.91 20.45
C ARG A 206 4.43 -3.24 21.93
N ILE A 207 4.60 -4.52 22.31
CA ILE A 207 4.70 -4.93 23.72
C ILE A 207 5.90 -4.26 24.38
N LEU A 208 7.08 -4.33 23.74
CA LEU A 208 8.30 -3.72 24.25
C LEU A 208 8.16 -2.19 24.41
N LEU A 209 7.58 -1.51 23.41
CA LEU A 209 7.29 -0.07 23.48
C LEU A 209 6.29 0.31 24.57
N THR A 210 5.41 -0.60 24.99
CA THR A 210 4.44 -0.35 26.06
C THR A 210 5.07 -0.52 27.45
N ARG A 211 6.17 -1.27 27.54
CA ARG A 211 6.91 -1.52 28.79
C ARG A 211 7.95 -0.44 29.11
N ILE A 212 8.39 0.33 28.12
CA ILE A 212 9.33 1.45 28.25
C ILE A 212 8.55 2.72 28.54
#